data_AF-A0A371MR14-F1
#
_entry.id   AF-A0A371MR14-F1
#
_cell.length_a   1.000
_cell.length_b   1.000
_cell.length_c   1.000
_cell.angle_alpha   90.00
_cell.angle_beta   90.00
_cell.angle_gamma   90.00
#
_symmetry.space_group_name_H-M   'P 1'
#
loop_
_entity.id
_entity.type
_entity.pdbx_description
1 polymer ?
#
loop_
_entity_poly.entity_id
_entity_poly.type
_entity_poly.pdbx_seq_one_letter_code
_entity_poly.pdbx_strand_id
1 'polypeptide(L)'
;DAGYVSYDDGLTVVDERVRDAALELVAASAGVSPPSIEETYVISQFSDWPFAFTRIDAVYVWTQGGYQVGREPDDYPLFLAVREQDVDAWETFFESFDLPTAFERQPRDELDGPLQIVLEPRASLDIEHVEGYPVIPRDETIEYMRENYAQFQSALA
;
A
#
# COMPACT_ATOMS: atom_id res chain seq x y z
N ASP A 1 -22.15 -15.90 16.14
CA ASP A 1 -20.75 -16.32 16.28
C ASP A 1 -19.90 -15.16 16.75
N ALA A 2 -19.11 -15.38 17.80
CA ALA A 2 -18.15 -14.42 18.35
C ALA A 2 -16.75 -14.87 17.93
N GLY A 3 -16.47 -14.73 16.63
CA GLY A 3 -15.13 -14.96 16.08
C GLY A 3 -14.35 -13.65 16.09
N TYR A 4 -13.05 -13.73 16.33
CA TYR A 4 -12.15 -12.59 16.20
C TYR A 4 -11.55 -12.49 14.79
N VAL A 5 -11.83 -13.48 13.92
CA VAL A 5 -11.30 -13.60 12.56
C VAL A 5 -12.35 -14.19 11.61
N SER A 6 -12.38 -13.71 10.35
CA SER A 6 -13.13 -14.27 9.22
C SER A 6 -12.19 -14.83 8.14
N TYR A 7 -12.73 -15.74 7.33
CA TYR A 7 -12.04 -16.52 6.30
C TYR A 7 -12.84 -16.56 4.98
N ASP A 8 -13.31 -15.41 4.49
CA ASP A 8 -14.10 -15.38 3.25
C ASP A 8 -13.21 -15.26 1.99
N ASP A 9 -12.12 -14.47 2.06
CA ASP A 9 -11.11 -14.31 0.99
C ASP A 9 -9.69 -14.09 1.58
N GLY A 10 -9.38 -14.76 2.70
CA GLY A 10 -8.15 -14.55 3.48
C GLY A 10 -8.43 -14.37 4.96
N LEU A 11 -7.39 -14.15 5.78
CA LEU A 11 -7.55 -13.92 7.22
C LEU A 11 -7.91 -12.46 7.49
N THR A 12 -9.12 -12.19 7.96
CA THR A 12 -9.55 -10.83 8.34
C THR A 12 -9.83 -10.77 9.83
N VAL A 13 -9.17 -9.90 10.60
CA VAL A 13 -9.51 -9.68 12.02
C VAL A 13 -10.80 -8.86 12.10
N VAL A 14 -11.86 -9.42 12.71
CA VAL A 14 -13.19 -8.80 12.77
C VAL A 14 -13.54 -8.16 14.12
N ASP A 15 -12.76 -8.43 15.17
CA ASP A 15 -12.90 -7.74 16.47
C ASP A 15 -11.95 -6.55 16.51
N GLU A 16 -12.52 -5.36 16.70
CA GLU A 16 -11.80 -4.08 16.74
C GLU A 16 -10.69 -4.06 17.79
N ARG A 17 -10.89 -4.65 18.97
CA ARG A 17 -9.86 -4.63 20.04
C ARG A 17 -8.66 -5.50 19.69
N VAL A 18 -8.89 -6.60 18.97
CA VAL A 18 -7.80 -7.47 18.50
C VAL A 18 -7.04 -6.78 17.37
N ARG A 19 -7.74 -6.07 16.49
CA ARG A 19 -7.14 -5.25 15.43
C ARG A 19 -6.28 -4.13 16.03
N ASP A 20 -6.83 -3.37 16.98
CA ASP A 20 -6.14 -2.27 17.65
C ASP A 20 -4.89 -2.75 18.39
N ALA A 21 -4.98 -3.87 19.13
CA ALA A 21 -3.83 -4.43 19.83
C ALA A 21 -2.73 -4.93 18.87
N ALA A 22 -3.11 -5.49 17.72
CA ALA A 22 -2.15 -5.89 16.68
C ALA A 22 -1.48 -4.65 16.06
N LEU A 23 -2.25 -3.60 15.79
CA LEU A 23 -1.76 -2.32 15.29
C LEU A 23 -0.77 -1.67 16.27
N GLU A 24 -1.14 -1.58 17.55
CA GLU A 24 -0.27 -1.04 18.60
C GLU A 24 1.04 -1.83 18.72
N LEU A 25 0.98 -3.17 18.59
CA LEU A 25 2.18 -4.00 18.61
C LEU A 25 3.09 -3.72 17.41
N VAL A 26 2.52 -3.65 16.20
CA VAL A 26 3.29 -3.36 14.97
C VAL A 26 3.90 -1.96 15.05
N ALA A 27 3.12 -0.94 15.45
CA ALA A 27 3.61 0.42 15.64
C ALA A 27 4.72 0.50 16.69
N ALA A 28 4.54 -0.15 17.85
CA ALA A 28 5.57 -0.18 18.89
C ALA A 28 6.85 -0.93 18.43
N SER A 29 6.71 -1.91 17.54
CA SER A 29 7.86 -2.66 16.99
C SER A 29 8.62 -1.91 15.91
N ALA A 30 7.99 -0.97 15.20
CA ALA A 30 8.62 -0.18 14.13
C ALA A 30 9.87 0.57 14.62
N GLY A 31 9.82 1.11 15.84
CA GLY A 31 10.96 1.77 16.48
C GLY A 31 12.11 0.82 16.89
N VAL A 32 11.91 -0.50 16.83
CA VAL A 32 12.94 -1.53 17.10
C VAL A 32 13.46 -2.15 15.81
N SER A 33 12.57 -2.37 14.84
CA SER A 33 12.88 -2.90 13.52
C SER A 33 11.90 -2.27 12.52
N PRO A 34 12.39 -1.51 11.53
CA PRO A 34 11.52 -0.90 10.53
C PRO A 34 10.66 -1.96 9.84
N PRO A 35 9.41 -1.62 9.45
CA PRO A 35 8.57 -2.54 8.70
C PRO A 35 9.27 -3.08 7.45
N SER A 36 9.04 -4.35 7.14
CA SER A 36 9.41 -4.95 5.85
C SER A 36 8.48 -4.48 4.73
N ILE A 37 8.88 -4.75 3.48
CA ILE A 37 8.08 -4.49 2.28
C ILE A 37 6.72 -5.19 2.37
N GLU A 38 6.72 -6.47 2.72
CA GLU A 38 5.49 -7.26 2.84
C GLU A 38 4.59 -6.71 3.95
N GLU A 39 5.15 -6.30 5.08
CA GLU A 39 4.39 -5.69 6.18
C GLU A 39 3.76 -4.36 5.76
N THR A 40 4.39 -3.58 4.87
CA THR A 40 3.84 -2.28 4.44
C THR A 40 2.53 -2.42 3.64
N TYR A 41 2.41 -3.47 2.83
CA TYR A 41 1.15 -3.81 2.14
C TYR A 41 0.03 -4.19 3.10
N VAL A 42 0.38 -4.75 4.26
CA VAL A 42 -0.57 -5.16 5.30
C VAL A 42 -0.92 -3.98 6.20
N ILE A 43 0.07 -3.17 6.63
CA ILE A 43 -0.10 -1.97 7.46
C ILE A 43 -1.14 -1.04 6.83
N SER A 44 -1.06 -0.81 5.52
CA SER A 44 -2.01 0.06 4.80
C SER A 44 -3.47 -0.37 4.97
N GLN A 45 -3.75 -1.68 5.03
CA GLN A 45 -5.09 -2.24 5.19
C GLN A 45 -5.67 -2.06 6.61
N PHE A 46 -4.83 -1.72 7.58
CA PHE A 46 -5.28 -1.44 8.94
C PHE A 46 -5.73 0.01 9.17
N SER A 47 -5.64 0.87 8.15
CA SER A 47 -6.24 2.20 8.19
C SER A 47 -7.77 2.16 8.27
N ASP A 48 -8.36 3.24 8.77
CA ASP A 48 -9.81 3.44 8.79
C ASP A 48 -10.33 4.15 7.51
N TRP A 49 -9.42 4.62 6.67
CA TRP A 49 -9.73 5.42 5.48
C TRP A 49 -9.59 4.57 4.20
N PRO A 50 -10.49 4.72 3.22
CA PRO A 50 -10.35 4.06 1.93
C PRO A 50 -9.07 4.48 1.21
N PHE A 51 -8.42 3.50 0.57
CA PHE A 51 -7.29 3.70 -0.33
C PHE A 51 -7.31 2.65 -1.43
N ALA A 52 -6.44 2.80 -2.41
CA ALA A 52 -6.13 1.78 -3.40
C ALA A 52 -4.64 1.77 -3.73
N PHE A 53 -4.04 0.60 -3.91
CA PHE A 53 -2.74 0.50 -4.55
C PHE A 53 -2.82 1.04 -5.97
N THR A 54 -1.86 1.90 -6.35
CA THR A 54 -1.81 2.57 -7.66
C THR A 54 -0.46 2.34 -8.35
N ARG A 55 -0.32 2.78 -9.60
CA ARG A 55 0.94 2.72 -10.37
C ARG A 55 1.52 1.30 -10.41
N ILE A 56 2.83 1.14 -10.14
CA ILE A 56 3.50 -0.16 -10.14
C ILE A 56 2.94 -1.14 -9.08
N ASP A 57 2.36 -0.64 -7.98
CA ASP A 57 1.69 -1.44 -6.96
C ASP A 57 0.37 -2.01 -7.46
N ALA A 58 -0.38 -1.24 -8.24
CA ALA A 58 -1.55 -1.78 -8.91
C ALA A 58 -1.19 -2.91 -9.88
N VAL A 59 -0.12 -2.75 -10.67
CA VAL A 59 0.36 -3.81 -11.58
C VAL A 59 0.77 -5.06 -10.80
N TYR A 60 1.46 -4.90 -9.68
CA TYR A 60 1.85 -6.02 -8.81
C TYR A 60 0.63 -6.76 -8.26
N VAL A 61 -0.36 -6.03 -7.73
CA VAL A 61 -1.60 -6.60 -7.19
C VAL A 61 -2.39 -7.31 -8.29
N TRP A 62 -2.62 -6.67 -9.45
CA TRP A 62 -3.35 -7.25 -10.58
C TRP A 62 -2.68 -8.50 -11.16
N THR A 63 -1.36 -8.59 -11.09
CA THR A 63 -0.60 -9.75 -11.55
C THR A 63 -0.34 -10.78 -10.45
N GLN A 64 -0.89 -10.58 -9.25
CA GLN A 64 -0.70 -11.44 -8.08
C GLN A 64 0.79 -11.70 -7.78
N GLY A 65 1.60 -10.64 -7.87
CA GLY A 65 3.05 -10.69 -7.69
C GLY A 65 3.84 -11.25 -8.87
N GLY A 66 3.17 -11.57 -9.99
CA GLY A 66 3.79 -12.05 -11.23
C GLY A 66 4.65 -11.00 -11.94
N TYR A 67 4.48 -9.72 -11.61
CA TYR A 67 5.28 -8.63 -12.17
C TYR A 67 6.05 -7.86 -11.09
N GLN A 68 7.39 -7.94 -11.15
CA GLN A 68 8.29 -7.31 -10.17
C GLN A 68 9.35 -6.40 -10.82
N VAL A 69 9.29 -6.18 -12.14
CA VAL A 69 10.29 -5.38 -12.85
C VAL A 69 10.23 -3.92 -12.40
N GLY A 70 11.36 -3.40 -11.95
CA GLY A 70 11.50 -2.02 -11.45
C GLY A 70 11.23 -1.86 -9.95
N ARG A 71 11.04 -2.98 -9.22
CA ARG A 71 11.07 -2.99 -7.76
C ARG A 71 12.49 -3.31 -7.28
N GLU A 72 13.07 -2.38 -6.55
CA GLU A 72 14.39 -2.52 -5.91
C GLU A 72 14.18 -2.61 -4.40
N PRO A 73 14.52 -3.73 -3.73
CA PRO A 73 14.33 -3.87 -2.30
C PRO A 73 15.01 -2.77 -1.46
N ASP A 74 16.11 -2.20 -1.96
CA ASP A 74 16.81 -1.11 -1.28
C ASP A 74 16.25 0.30 -1.58
N ASP A 75 15.26 0.41 -2.49
CA ASP A 75 14.61 1.67 -2.93
C ASP A 75 13.18 1.37 -3.40
N TYR A 76 12.28 1.30 -2.41
CA TYR A 76 10.95 0.72 -2.54
C TYR A 76 9.85 1.73 -2.17
N PRO A 77 9.44 2.58 -3.12
CA PRO A 77 8.26 3.40 -2.95
C PRO A 77 6.99 2.55 -3.06
N LEU A 78 6.08 2.70 -2.09
CA LEU A 78 4.73 2.14 -2.11
C LEU A 78 3.73 3.25 -2.47
N PHE A 79 3.01 3.07 -3.58
CA PHE A 79 2.09 4.08 -4.12
C PHE A 79 0.64 3.80 -3.72
N LEU A 80 0.03 4.76 -3.05
CA LEU A 80 -1.36 4.68 -2.57
C LEU A 80 -2.19 5.83 -3.13
N ALA A 81 -3.29 5.53 -3.79
CA ALA A 81 -4.33 6.51 -4.07
C ALA A 81 -5.21 6.66 -2.82
N VAL A 82 -5.35 7.89 -2.32
CA VAL A 82 -6.11 8.23 -1.11
C VAL A 82 -7.07 9.38 -1.40
N ARG A 83 -8.11 9.55 -0.58
CA ARG A 83 -8.98 10.73 -0.72
C ARG A 83 -8.25 11.97 -0.22
N GLU A 84 -8.37 13.09 -0.94
CA GLU A 84 -7.77 14.39 -0.57
C GLU A 84 -8.08 14.80 0.88
N GLN A 85 -9.32 14.56 1.31
CA GLN A 85 -9.79 14.90 2.66
C GLN A 85 -9.19 14.04 3.78
N ASP A 86 -8.57 12.90 3.45
CA ASP A 86 -8.02 11.94 4.41
C ASP A 86 -6.48 11.99 4.46
N VAL A 87 -5.82 12.87 3.67
CA VAL A 87 -4.36 12.92 3.52
C VAL A 87 -3.64 13.13 4.85
N ASP A 88 -4.00 14.14 5.64
CA ASP A 88 -3.36 14.43 6.93
C ASP A 88 -3.44 13.23 7.89
N ALA A 89 -4.52 12.45 7.79
CA ALA A 89 -4.74 11.27 8.60
C ALA A 89 -3.85 10.10 8.16
N TRP A 90 -3.66 9.93 6.85
CA TRP A 90 -2.70 8.99 6.28
C TRP A 90 -1.25 9.34 6.63
N GLU A 91 -0.86 10.61 6.56
CA GLU A 91 0.48 11.06 6.97
C GLU A 91 0.74 10.72 8.44
N THR A 92 -0.20 11.07 9.33
CA THR A 92 -0.12 10.74 10.76
C THR A 92 -0.07 9.23 11.02
N PHE A 93 -0.85 8.45 10.27
CA PHE A 93 -0.87 7.00 10.39
C PHE A 93 0.49 6.39 10.06
N PHE A 94 1.09 6.74 8.92
CA PHE A 94 2.39 6.20 8.52
C PHE A 94 3.55 6.72 9.37
N GLU A 95 3.48 7.96 9.86
CA GLU A 95 4.44 8.49 10.83
C GLU A 95 4.49 7.63 12.10
N SER A 96 3.36 7.07 12.54
CA SER A 96 3.32 6.17 13.72
C SER A 96 4.08 4.84 13.53
N PHE A 97 4.48 4.52 12.29
CA PHE A 97 5.32 3.37 11.95
C PHE A 97 6.72 3.79 11.46
N ASP A 98 7.13 5.04 11.67
CA ASP A 98 8.37 5.62 11.14
C ASP A 98 8.51 5.50 9.60
N LEU A 99 7.38 5.48 8.88
CA LEU A 99 7.34 5.37 7.42
C LEU A 99 7.18 6.76 6.78
N PRO A 100 8.17 7.25 6.01
CA PRO A 100 8.11 8.58 5.42
C PRO A 100 7.05 8.63 4.31
N THR A 101 6.26 9.70 4.32
CA THR A 101 5.24 9.99 3.31
C THR A 101 5.68 11.13 2.40
N ALA A 102 5.26 11.10 1.13
CA ALA A 102 5.40 12.20 0.19
C ALA A 102 4.33 12.13 -0.91
N PHE A 103 4.13 13.21 -1.65
CA PHE A 103 3.23 13.23 -2.82
C PHE A 103 3.92 12.81 -4.12
N GLU A 104 5.26 12.87 -4.14
CA GLU A 104 6.11 12.38 -5.21
C GLU A 104 7.24 11.54 -4.62
N ARG A 105 7.69 10.52 -5.36
CA ARG A 105 8.83 9.68 -4.97
C ARG A 105 10.04 10.58 -4.74
N GLN A 106 10.64 10.49 -3.55
CA GLN A 106 11.88 11.18 -3.24
C GLN A 106 13.08 10.30 -3.62
N PRO A 107 14.25 10.90 -3.92
CA PRO A 107 15.47 10.15 -4.14
C PRO A 107 15.85 9.30 -2.91
N ARG A 108 16.39 8.11 -3.16
CA ARG A 108 16.76 7.16 -2.09
C ARG A 108 17.74 7.74 -1.07
N ASP A 109 18.65 8.60 -1.51
CA ASP A 109 19.66 9.25 -0.66
C ASP A 109 19.09 10.29 0.31
N GLU A 110 17.82 10.67 0.15
CA GLU A 110 17.09 11.55 1.07
C GLU A 110 16.28 10.79 2.14
N LEU A 111 16.32 9.44 2.13
CA LEU A 111 15.52 8.58 3.00
C LEU A 111 16.38 7.80 4.00
N ASP A 112 15.90 7.71 5.25
CA ASP A 112 16.49 6.90 6.33
C ASP A 112 16.06 5.41 6.27
N GLY A 113 15.81 4.89 5.08
CA GLY A 113 15.36 3.52 4.86
C GLY A 113 15.02 3.25 3.39
N PRO A 114 14.78 1.98 3.02
CA PRO A 114 14.37 1.62 1.67
C PRO A 114 12.92 2.00 1.37
N LEU A 115 12.07 2.11 2.40
CA LEU A 115 10.64 2.33 2.23
C LEU A 115 10.27 3.81 2.20
N GLN A 116 9.35 4.13 1.31
CA GLN A 116 8.64 5.40 1.28
C GLN A 116 7.20 5.15 0.88
N ILE A 117 6.26 5.86 1.49
CA ILE A 117 4.87 5.89 1.05
C ILE A 117 4.66 7.10 0.15
N VAL A 118 4.24 6.87 -1.09
CA VAL A 118 3.87 7.94 -2.02
C VAL A 118 2.36 8.02 -2.10
N LEU A 119 1.80 9.07 -1.50
CA LEU A 119 0.37 9.35 -1.49
C LEU A 119 -0.01 10.08 -2.78
N GLU A 120 -1.05 9.59 -3.44
CA GLU A 120 -1.69 10.22 -4.58
C GLU A 120 -3.10 10.68 -4.17
N PRO A 121 -3.26 11.93 -3.73
CA PRO A 121 -4.56 12.47 -3.34
C PRO A 121 -5.50 12.54 -4.55
N ARG A 122 -6.74 12.07 -4.37
CA ARG A 122 -7.81 12.15 -5.36
C ARG A 122 -9.10 12.67 -4.75
N ALA A 123 -9.89 13.41 -5.53
CA ALA A 123 -11.21 13.88 -5.10
C ALA A 123 -12.19 12.73 -4.81
N SER A 124 -12.07 11.61 -5.53
CA SER A 124 -12.81 10.38 -5.32
C SER A 124 -11.94 9.17 -5.64
N LEU A 125 -12.25 8.03 -5.03
CA LEU A 125 -11.58 6.76 -5.28
C LEU A 125 -12.56 5.75 -5.87
N ASP A 126 -12.20 5.19 -7.03
CA ASP A 126 -12.75 3.94 -7.51
C ASP A 126 -11.82 2.82 -7.06
N ILE A 127 -12.36 1.81 -6.37
CA ILE A 127 -11.59 0.75 -5.72
C ILE A 127 -12.12 -0.60 -6.16
N GLU A 128 -11.26 -1.39 -6.78
CA GLU A 128 -11.46 -2.82 -7.01
C GLU A 128 -10.66 -3.63 -5.98
N HIS A 129 -10.92 -4.93 -5.88
CA HIS A 129 -10.20 -5.80 -4.93
C HIS A 129 -9.65 -7.03 -5.65
N VAL A 130 -8.41 -7.39 -5.35
CA VAL A 130 -7.76 -8.62 -5.81
C VAL A 130 -7.13 -9.31 -4.60
N GLU A 131 -7.60 -10.52 -4.26
CA GLU A 131 -7.13 -11.27 -3.08
C GLU A 131 -7.16 -10.43 -1.78
N GLY A 132 -8.22 -9.63 -1.61
CA GLY A 132 -8.41 -8.74 -0.46
C GLY A 132 -7.64 -7.41 -0.51
N TYR A 133 -6.71 -7.22 -1.46
CA TYR A 133 -5.98 -5.96 -1.60
C TYR A 133 -6.79 -4.93 -2.40
N PRO A 134 -7.03 -3.72 -1.86
CA PRO A 134 -7.72 -2.66 -2.60
C PRO A 134 -6.80 -2.06 -3.66
N VAL A 135 -7.27 -1.93 -4.90
CA VAL A 135 -6.46 -1.53 -6.06
C VAL A 135 -7.27 -0.65 -7.01
N ILE A 136 -6.60 0.27 -7.71
CA ILE A 136 -7.26 1.09 -8.74
C ILE A 136 -7.81 0.20 -9.86
N PRO A 137 -8.82 0.65 -10.62
CA PRO A 137 -9.42 -0.14 -11.68
C PRO A 137 -8.41 -0.71 -12.67
N ARG A 138 -8.72 -1.89 -13.21
CA ARG A 138 -7.80 -2.59 -14.13
C ARG A 138 -7.49 -1.75 -15.38
N ASP A 139 -8.51 -1.09 -15.93
CA ASP A 139 -8.35 -0.25 -17.12
C ASP A 139 -7.41 0.93 -16.87
N GLU A 140 -7.51 1.56 -15.69
CA GLU A 140 -6.60 2.63 -15.24
C GLU A 140 -5.16 2.09 -15.06
N THR A 141 -5.02 0.88 -14.50
CA THR A 141 -3.71 0.22 -14.38
C THR A 141 -3.08 -0.04 -15.76
N ILE A 142 -3.87 -0.50 -16.74
CA ILE A 142 -3.40 -0.72 -18.12
C ILE A 142 -2.99 0.60 -18.77
N GLU A 143 -3.71 1.69 -18.53
CA GLU A 143 -3.35 3.02 -19.00
C GLU A 143 -2.00 3.46 -18.45
N TYR A 144 -1.80 3.34 -17.13
CA TYR A 144 -0.51 3.61 -16.49
C TYR A 144 0.64 2.77 -17.11
N MET A 145 0.41 1.48 -17.36
CA MET A 145 1.40 0.61 -17.99
C MET A 145 1.75 1.05 -19.41
N ARG A 146 0.78 1.56 -20.18
CA ARG A 146 0.99 2.07 -21.54
C ARG A 146 1.78 3.38 -21.54
N GLU A 147 1.52 4.28 -20.59
CA GLU A 147 2.30 5.51 -20.43
C GLU A 147 3.75 5.22 -20.03
N ASN A 148 3.96 4.14 -19.28
CA ASN A 148 5.26 3.68 -18.81
C ASN A 148 5.78 2.45 -19.61
N TYR A 149 5.47 2.39 -20.91
CA TYR A 149 5.66 1.20 -21.76
C TYR A 149 7.07 0.58 -21.69
N ALA A 150 8.12 1.40 -21.64
CA ALA A 150 9.50 0.93 -21.59
C ALA A 150 9.75 -0.02 -20.40
N GLN A 151 9.08 0.24 -19.28
CA GLN A 151 9.11 -0.62 -18.11
C GLN A 151 8.17 -1.82 -18.29
N PHE A 152 6.92 -1.61 -18.71
CA PHE A 152 5.84 -2.62 -18.63
C PHE A 152 5.57 -3.46 -19.89
N GLN A 153 6.41 -3.37 -20.93
CA GLN A 153 6.18 -4.09 -22.19
C GLN A 153 5.90 -5.60 -22.01
N SER A 154 6.52 -6.26 -21.03
CA SER A 154 6.36 -7.70 -20.79
C SER A 154 5.04 -8.06 -20.10
N ALA A 155 4.40 -7.12 -19.40
CA ALA A 155 3.11 -7.32 -18.75
C ALA A 155 1.91 -6.89 -19.61
N LEU A 156 2.15 -6.15 -20.70
CA LEU A 156 1.13 -5.78 -21.69
C LEU A 156 0.94 -6.82 -22.81
N ALA A 157 1.80 -7.83 -22.88
CA ALA A 157 1.88 -8.82 -23.96
C ALA A 157 0.89 -9.99 -23.80
#